data_AF-A0AA97B629-F1
#
_entry.id   AF-A0AA97B629-F1
#
_cell.length_a   1.000
_cell.length_b   1.000
_cell.length_c   1.000
_cell.angle_alpha   90.00
_cell.angle_beta   90.00
_cell.angle_gamma   90.00
#
_symmetry.space_group_name_H-M   'P 1'
#
loop_
_entity.id
_entity.type
_entity.pdbx_description
1 polymer ?
#
loop_
_entity_poly.entity_id
_entity_poly.type
_entity_poly.pdbx_seq_one_letter_code
_entity_poly.pdbx_strand_id
1 'polypeptide(L)'
;MRPLYFTSLSFAALLCAACSSQPPATWGYMDAKERANLPPDQAYPELFEAVQNNQLFTDQKHFVDALPTRDPSKIRAEYLARRDNSDFDLETFVKDNFIESGAAQSPAPKPGAPIQEHIDSLWPVLSRTYRQVPPYSSLLPLPQPYVVPGGRFREMYYWDSYFTMLGLEQSGDQAQVRQMTDNFAYMIDTYGHIPNGNRTYYLSRSQPPFFAYMVQLQAHIEGDQAFGRYLPQLQKEYAYWMQGAEGLKPGAAAQHVVKLADGSVLNRYWDARSTPRQESWLQDVKTAEQASNRPRQEVWRDLRAGAESGWDFSSRWLGDGQNLATIRTTSIVPVDLNSLLYHLERTIAKACETVQNTPCVQAYGQRADRRQRAIEQHLWNADAGFYVDYDWQQHRQRPQLTAATLFPLYTGLASADHANRTAEAVRDGLLRPGGIATTQVSNGQQWDEPNGWAPLQWVAVEGLDRYGHTALAQQIGTRFLQQVHNLYRNEDKLVEKYDVSGRGDGGGGGEYELQDGFGWTNGVTLKLLSKYGEHSSATTVGE
;
A
#
# COMPACT_ATOMS: atom_id res chain seq x y z
N MET A 1 -61.49 -28.53 -65.94
CA MET A 1 -61.71 -29.44 -64.79
C MET A 1 -60.58 -30.45 -64.74
N ARG A 2 -60.15 -30.81 -63.52
CA ARG A 2 -59.13 -31.80 -63.12
C ARG A 2 -57.63 -31.50 -63.42
N PRO A 3 -56.72 -31.71 -62.43
CA PRO A 3 -55.25 -31.48 -62.50
C PRO A 3 -54.43 -32.77 -62.25
N LEU A 4 -53.08 -32.69 -62.19
CA LEU A 4 -52.10 -33.61 -61.53
C LEU A 4 -50.68 -33.20 -61.99
N TYR A 5 -49.56 -33.19 -61.23
CA TYR A 5 -49.28 -32.94 -59.79
C TYR A 5 -47.73 -32.87 -59.60
N PHE A 6 -47.21 -32.03 -58.68
CA PHE A 6 -45.88 -32.07 -58.00
C PHE A 6 -44.58 -32.16 -58.86
N THR A 7 -43.37 -31.75 -58.44
CA THR A 7 -42.77 -31.21 -57.18
C THR A 7 -41.61 -30.27 -57.61
N SER A 8 -40.94 -29.43 -56.80
CA SER A 8 -40.90 -29.16 -55.35
C SER A 8 -40.48 -27.68 -55.10
N LEU A 9 -40.05 -27.31 -53.89
CA LEU A 9 -39.34 -26.04 -53.58
C LEU A 9 -37.90 -26.33 -53.10
N SER A 10 -36.96 -25.46 -53.47
CA SER A 10 -35.85 -25.04 -52.60
C SER A 10 -35.33 -23.69 -53.06
N PHE A 11 -35.35 -22.70 -52.16
CA PHE A 11 -34.96 -21.31 -52.44
C PHE A 11 -33.50 -21.09 -52.05
N ALA A 12 -32.75 -20.33 -52.85
CA ALA A 12 -31.40 -19.90 -52.53
C ALA A 12 -31.33 -18.36 -52.49
N ALA A 13 -30.82 -17.79 -51.40
CA ALA A 13 -30.22 -16.45 -51.35
C ALA A 13 -29.43 -16.28 -50.05
N LEU A 14 -28.26 -15.64 -50.14
CA LEU A 14 -27.37 -15.36 -49.00
C LEU A 14 -27.87 -14.19 -48.16
N LEU A 15 -27.52 -14.19 -46.86
CA LEU A 15 -27.21 -12.97 -46.11
C LEU A 15 -26.24 -13.28 -44.97
N CYS A 16 -25.09 -12.61 -44.95
CA CYS A 16 -24.07 -12.78 -43.92
C CYS A 16 -24.38 -11.94 -42.68
N ALA A 17 -24.79 -12.59 -41.59
CA ALA A 17 -24.79 -12.01 -40.24
C ALA A 17 -24.76 -13.12 -39.18
N ALA A 18 -23.59 -13.69 -38.90
CA ALA A 18 -23.42 -14.69 -37.85
C ALA A 18 -23.31 -14.03 -36.46
N CYS A 19 -24.44 -13.63 -35.91
CA CYS A 19 -24.53 -13.36 -34.47
C CYS A 19 -24.27 -14.67 -33.71
N SER A 20 -23.13 -14.78 -33.03
CA SER A 20 -22.94 -15.79 -31.98
C SER A 20 -23.05 -15.09 -30.62
N SER A 21 -24.26 -15.09 -30.07
CA SER A 21 -24.51 -14.66 -28.70
C SER A 21 -23.95 -15.69 -27.74
N GLN A 22 -22.68 -15.54 -27.36
CA GLN A 22 -22.21 -16.17 -26.12
C GLN A 22 -22.98 -15.55 -24.94
N PRO A 23 -23.56 -16.35 -24.03
CA PRO A 23 -24.13 -15.80 -22.81
C PRO A 23 -23.01 -15.14 -22.00
N PRO A 24 -23.28 -14.01 -21.29
CA PRO A 24 -22.29 -13.44 -20.39
C PRO A 24 -21.95 -14.49 -19.32
N ALA A 25 -20.67 -14.85 -19.22
CA ALA A 25 -20.20 -15.74 -18.17
C ALA A 25 -20.20 -14.98 -16.84
N THR A 26 -21.37 -14.92 -16.21
CA THR A 26 -21.56 -14.41 -14.85
C THR A 26 -21.02 -15.43 -13.86
N TRP A 27 -19.70 -15.44 -13.69
CA TRP A 27 -19.03 -16.12 -12.59
C TRP A 27 -19.49 -15.48 -11.28
N GLY A 28 -20.01 -16.29 -10.36
CA GLY A 28 -20.69 -15.83 -9.15
C GLY A 28 -19.78 -15.81 -7.94
N TYR A 29 -20.18 -15.03 -6.92
CA TYR A 29 -19.55 -14.98 -5.59
C TYR A 29 -19.30 -16.36 -4.94
N MET A 30 -20.07 -17.38 -5.32
CA MET A 30 -19.93 -18.76 -4.83
C MET A 30 -18.66 -19.45 -5.38
N ASP A 31 -18.30 -19.22 -6.65
CA ASP A 31 -17.23 -19.95 -7.34
C ASP A 31 -15.84 -19.62 -6.77
N ALA A 32 -15.66 -18.41 -6.24
CA ALA A 32 -14.45 -17.97 -5.58
C ALA A 32 -14.23 -18.61 -4.19
N LYS A 33 -15.24 -19.29 -3.63
CA LYS A 33 -15.23 -19.80 -2.25
C LYS A 33 -14.78 -21.25 -2.11
N GLU A 34 -14.89 -22.06 -3.17
CA GLU A 34 -14.62 -23.51 -3.10
C GLU A 34 -13.18 -23.92 -3.40
N ARG A 35 -12.32 -22.99 -3.87
CA ARG A 35 -10.88 -23.21 -3.97
C ARG A 35 -10.16 -22.34 -2.93
N ALA A 36 -9.53 -22.98 -1.97
CA ALA A 36 -8.62 -22.29 -1.05
C ALA A 36 -7.47 -21.68 -1.87
N ASN A 37 -7.40 -20.35 -1.92
CA ASN A 37 -6.31 -19.60 -2.52
C ASN A 37 -5.05 -19.72 -1.63
N LEU A 38 -4.44 -20.90 -1.62
CA LEU A 38 -3.23 -21.19 -0.85
C LEU A 38 -2.06 -20.36 -1.42
N PRO A 39 -1.35 -19.59 -0.58
CA PRO A 39 -0.11 -18.97 -1.00
C PRO A 39 1.00 -20.02 -1.26
N PRO A 40 2.07 -19.65 -1.98
CA PRO A 40 3.12 -20.57 -2.44
C PRO A 40 3.71 -21.49 -1.36
N ASP A 41 3.97 -20.94 -0.18
CA ASP A 41 4.51 -21.66 0.99
C ASP A 41 3.57 -22.77 1.52
N GLN A 42 2.27 -22.67 1.23
CA GLN A 42 1.27 -23.68 1.62
C GLN A 42 0.91 -24.61 0.46
N ALA A 43 1.03 -24.14 -0.78
CA ALA A 43 0.73 -24.93 -1.97
C ALA A 43 1.81 -25.98 -2.28
N TYR A 44 3.09 -25.64 -2.09
CA TYR A 44 4.24 -26.52 -2.38
C TYR A 44 5.44 -26.26 -1.43
N PRO A 45 5.28 -26.44 -0.10
CA PRO A 45 6.25 -26.01 0.91
C PRO A 45 7.70 -26.44 0.65
N GLU A 46 7.98 -27.73 0.43
CA GLU A 46 9.37 -28.20 0.29
C GLU A 46 10.03 -27.70 -1.00
N LEU A 47 9.26 -27.54 -2.08
CA LEU A 47 9.74 -26.96 -3.33
C LEU A 47 9.97 -25.46 -3.17
N PHE A 48 9.05 -24.76 -2.50
CA PHE A 48 9.17 -23.33 -2.21
C PHE A 48 10.42 -23.03 -1.38
N GLU A 49 10.63 -23.75 -0.28
CA GLU A 49 11.84 -23.61 0.52
C GLU A 49 13.11 -23.96 -0.28
N ALA A 50 13.08 -25.00 -1.13
CA ALA A 50 14.23 -25.34 -1.97
C ALA A 50 14.58 -24.23 -2.98
N VAL A 51 13.59 -23.68 -3.68
CA VAL A 51 13.80 -22.59 -4.66
C VAL A 51 14.31 -21.32 -4.00
N GLN A 52 13.71 -20.93 -2.86
CA GLN A 52 14.11 -19.72 -2.13
C GLN A 52 15.52 -19.87 -1.51
N ASN A 53 15.86 -21.04 -0.93
CA ASN A 53 17.20 -21.29 -0.36
C ASN A 53 18.30 -21.34 -1.42
N ASN A 54 18.06 -21.99 -2.57
CA ASN A 54 19.03 -22.07 -3.65
C ASN A 54 19.16 -20.75 -4.44
N GLN A 55 18.35 -19.74 -4.11
CA GLN A 55 18.37 -18.41 -4.73
C GLN A 55 18.37 -18.47 -6.28
N LEU A 56 17.51 -19.32 -6.86
CA LEU A 56 17.40 -19.49 -8.32
C LEU A 56 17.05 -18.19 -9.06
N PHE A 57 16.44 -17.25 -8.33
CA PHE A 57 16.13 -15.90 -8.78
C PHE A 57 16.77 -14.89 -7.82
N THR A 58 17.21 -13.76 -8.37
CA THR A 58 17.83 -12.67 -7.61
C THR A 58 16.86 -11.96 -6.65
N ASP A 59 15.58 -11.91 -7.00
CA ASP A 59 14.49 -11.42 -6.16
C ASP A 59 13.60 -12.60 -5.70
N GLN A 60 13.43 -12.74 -4.38
CA GLN A 60 12.58 -13.76 -3.76
C GLN A 60 11.09 -13.59 -4.12
N LYS A 61 10.68 -12.40 -4.55
CA LYS A 61 9.32 -12.14 -5.06
C LYS A 61 9.05 -12.81 -6.42
N HIS A 62 10.10 -13.11 -7.20
CA HIS A 62 9.94 -13.65 -8.55
C HIS A 62 9.22 -15.01 -8.56
N PHE A 63 9.58 -15.91 -7.64
CA PHE A 63 8.99 -17.25 -7.58
C PHE A 63 7.56 -17.26 -7.00
N VAL A 64 7.25 -16.39 -6.03
CA VAL A 64 5.87 -16.29 -5.50
C VAL A 64 4.89 -15.67 -6.48
N ASP A 65 5.40 -15.00 -7.50
CA ASP A 65 4.64 -14.46 -8.63
C ASP A 65 4.56 -15.39 -9.83
N ALA A 66 5.32 -16.49 -9.84
CA ALA A 66 5.31 -17.48 -10.91
C ALA A 66 4.01 -18.31 -10.88
N LEU A 67 3.51 -18.65 -12.07
CA LEU A 67 2.24 -19.34 -12.25
C LEU A 67 2.46 -20.86 -12.43
N PRO A 68 1.94 -21.73 -11.54
CA PRO A 68 1.97 -23.18 -11.74
C PRO A 68 1.26 -23.59 -13.04
N THR A 69 1.90 -24.36 -13.91
CA THR A 69 1.32 -24.82 -15.19
C THR A 69 0.26 -25.90 -15.02
N ARG A 70 0.22 -26.54 -13.85
CA ARG A 70 -0.70 -27.61 -13.46
C ARG A 70 -0.96 -27.56 -11.96
N ASP A 71 -1.80 -28.48 -11.49
CA ASP A 71 -2.16 -28.67 -10.08
C ASP A 71 -0.91 -28.65 -9.15
N PRO A 72 -0.81 -27.67 -8.23
CA PRO A 72 0.29 -27.53 -7.28
C PRO A 72 0.59 -28.80 -6.47
N SER A 73 -0.44 -29.58 -6.12
CA SER A 73 -0.25 -30.83 -5.36
C SER A 73 0.50 -31.89 -6.16
N LYS A 74 0.32 -31.91 -7.49
CA LYS A 74 1.00 -32.83 -8.40
C LYS A 74 2.44 -32.40 -8.66
N ILE A 75 2.68 -31.09 -8.78
CA ILE A 75 4.05 -30.52 -8.87
C ILE A 75 4.82 -30.88 -7.60
N ARG A 76 4.24 -30.65 -6.42
CA ARG A 76 4.84 -31.01 -5.12
C ARG A 76 5.12 -32.51 -5.02
N ALA A 77 4.16 -33.36 -5.39
CA ALA A 77 4.32 -34.81 -5.34
C ALA A 77 5.45 -35.30 -6.26
N GLU A 78 5.56 -34.75 -7.47
CA GLU A 78 6.64 -35.09 -8.40
C GLU A 78 8.00 -34.57 -7.91
N TYR A 79 8.06 -33.35 -7.36
CA TYR A 79 9.27 -32.82 -6.73
C TYR A 79 9.77 -33.75 -5.62
N LEU A 80 8.90 -34.12 -4.68
CA LEU A 80 9.25 -35.03 -3.58
C LEU A 80 9.69 -36.42 -4.06
N ALA A 81 9.18 -36.89 -5.21
CA ALA A 81 9.57 -38.18 -5.79
C ALA A 81 10.88 -38.13 -6.59
N ARG A 82 11.36 -36.95 -6.99
CA ARG A 82 12.55 -36.78 -7.86
C ARG A 82 13.73 -36.10 -7.19
N ARG A 83 13.52 -35.25 -6.16
CA ARG A 83 14.53 -34.36 -5.58
C ARG A 83 15.82 -35.04 -5.08
N ASP A 84 15.72 -36.32 -4.71
CA ASP A 84 16.82 -37.11 -4.14
C ASP A 84 17.53 -37.97 -5.22
N ASN A 85 17.12 -37.86 -6.50
CA ASN A 85 17.77 -38.54 -7.63
C ASN A 85 19.04 -37.78 -8.07
N SER A 86 20.07 -38.52 -8.49
CA SER A 86 21.36 -37.95 -8.93
C SER A 86 21.30 -37.12 -10.22
N ASP A 87 20.23 -37.24 -11.00
CA ASP A 87 19.99 -36.53 -12.26
C ASP A 87 18.96 -35.39 -12.11
N PHE A 88 18.51 -35.10 -10.89
CA PHE A 88 17.53 -34.04 -10.64
C PHE A 88 18.18 -32.66 -10.68
N ASP A 89 17.70 -31.80 -11.58
CA ASP A 89 18.01 -30.38 -11.62
C ASP A 89 16.79 -29.54 -11.20
N LEU A 90 16.96 -28.69 -10.19
CA LEU A 90 15.88 -27.88 -9.62
C LEU A 90 15.48 -26.74 -10.57
N GLU A 91 16.43 -26.15 -11.29
CA GLU A 91 16.16 -25.02 -12.20
C GLU A 91 15.30 -25.46 -13.39
N THR A 92 15.68 -26.57 -14.04
CA THR A 92 14.89 -27.23 -15.09
C THR A 92 13.53 -27.66 -14.57
N PHE A 93 13.46 -28.27 -13.37
CA PHE A 93 12.17 -28.65 -12.78
C PHE A 93 11.23 -27.45 -12.56
N VAL A 94 11.75 -26.30 -12.14
CA VAL A 94 10.97 -25.06 -12.03
C VAL A 94 10.51 -24.57 -13.41
N LYS A 95 11.40 -24.48 -14.39
CA LYS A 95 11.07 -24.04 -15.76
C LYS A 95 10.01 -24.91 -16.44
N ASP A 96 10.02 -26.22 -16.21
CA ASP A 96 9.04 -27.16 -16.75
C ASP A 96 7.64 -27.03 -16.08
N ASN A 97 7.58 -26.52 -14.85
CA ASN A 97 6.36 -26.54 -14.01
C ASN A 97 5.75 -25.15 -13.73
N PHE A 98 6.46 -24.07 -14.04
CA PHE A 98 6.04 -22.71 -13.73
C PHE A 98 6.26 -21.77 -14.92
N ILE A 99 5.26 -20.92 -15.19
CA ILE A 99 5.41 -19.77 -16.07
C ILE A 99 5.92 -18.61 -15.21
N GLU A 100 7.16 -18.21 -15.45
CA GLU A 100 7.77 -17.06 -14.77
C GLU A 100 7.02 -15.76 -15.07
N SER A 101 7.00 -14.85 -14.10
CA SER A 101 6.41 -13.54 -14.31
C SER A 101 7.40 -12.66 -15.12
N GLY A 102 7.10 -12.48 -16.41
CA GLY A 102 7.98 -11.80 -17.37
C GLY A 102 8.41 -10.39 -16.96
N ALA A 103 9.46 -9.86 -17.61
CA ALA A 103 10.08 -8.58 -17.24
C ALA A 103 9.08 -7.42 -17.15
N ALA A 104 9.31 -6.52 -16.19
CA ALA A 104 8.50 -5.32 -16.04
C ALA A 104 8.71 -4.40 -17.26
N GLN A 105 7.64 -4.09 -17.98
CA GLN A 105 7.71 -3.18 -19.12
C GLN A 105 7.45 -1.75 -18.64
N SER A 106 8.53 -0.98 -18.53
CA SER A 106 8.48 0.49 -18.58
C SER A 106 8.60 0.93 -20.05
N PRO A 107 7.96 2.03 -20.47
CA PRO A 107 8.20 2.55 -21.81
C PRO A 107 9.63 3.10 -21.87
N ALA A 108 10.27 3.03 -23.04
CA ALA A 108 11.51 3.75 -23.24
C ALA A 108 11.24 5.25 -23.00
N PRO A 109 12.07 5.95 -22.21
CA PRO A 109 11.86 7.37 -21.99
C PRO A 109 11.89 8.18 -23.29
N LYS A 110 11.29 9.36 -23.26
CA LYS A 110 11.36 10.35 -24.34
C LYS A 110 12.24 11.51 -23.86
N PRO A 111 13.54 11.55 -24.20
CA PRO A 111 14.44 12.56 -23.68
C PRO A 111 13.94 13.98 -23.94
N GLY A 112 13.89 14.79 -22.88
CA GLY A 112 13.46 16.19 -22.93
C GLY A 112 11.95 16.42 -23.01
N ALA A 113 11.09 15.39 -22.91
CA ALA A 113 9.66 15.59 -22.73
C ALA A 113 9.37 16.28 -21.37
N PRO A 114 8.41 17.22 -21.27
CA PRO A 114 8.01 17.80 -19.98
C PRO A 114 7.56 16.71 -18.99
N ILE A 115 7.95 16.83 -17.72
CA ILE A 115 7.71 15.77 -16.72
C ILE A 115 6.22 15.40 -16.57
N GLN A 116 5.32 16.37 -16.76
CA GLN A 116 3.88 16.14 -16.75
C GLN A 116 3.43 15.26 -17.93
N GLU A 117 3.90 15.55 -19.16
CA GLU A 117 3.60 14.72 -20.34
C GLU A 117 4.14 13.29 -20.15
N HIS A 118 5.33 13.15 -19.56
CA HIS A 118 5.89 11.85 -19.22
C HIS A 118 5.00 11.09 -18.22
N ILE A 119 4.61 11.72 -17.11
CA ILE A 119 3.70 11.11 -16.11
C ILE A 119 2.36 10.72 -16.75
N ASP A 120 1.73 11.61 -17.50
CA ASP A 120 0.45 11.33 -18.17
C ASP A 120 0.56 10.16 -19.16
N SER A 121 1.72 10.01 -19.82
CA SER A 121 2.01 8.87 -20.71
C SER A 121 2.28 7.55 -19.97
N LEU A 122 2.61 7.58 -18.68
CA LEU A 122 2.84 6.38 -17.87
C LEU A 122 1.55 5.74 -17.35
N TRP A 123 0.46 6.49 -17.17
CA TRP A 123 -0.78 5.92 -16.60
C TRP A 123 -1.31 4.69 -17.37
N PRO A 124 -1.36 4.66 -18.72
CA PRO A 124 -1.73 3.46 -19.46
C PRO A 124 -0.73 2.30 -19.29
N VAL A 125 0.56 2.60 -19.10
CA VAL A 125 1.63 1.59 -18.98
C VAL A 125 1.72 0.99 -17.56
N LEU A 126 1.30 1.75 -16.55
CA LEU A 126 1.11 1.27 -15.17
C LEU A 126 -0.28 0.64 -14.95
N SER A 127 -1.21 0.78 -15.88
CA SER A 127 -2.55 0.19 -15.77
C SER A 127 -2.56 -1.32 -16.05
N ARG A 128 -3.35 -2.07 -15.27
CA ARG A 128 -3.56 -3.52 -15.39
C ARG A 128 -5.06 -3.83 -15.34
N THR A 129 -5.48 -4.90 -16.01
CA THR A 129 -6.87 -5.39 -15.99
C THR A 129 -6.88 -6.91 -15.90
N TYR A 130 -7.19 -7.44 -14.73
CA TYR A 130 -7.27 -8.89 -14.47
C TYR A 130 -8.59 -9.25 -13.77
N ARG A 131 -9.69 -9.21 -14.52
CA ARG A 131 -11.03 -9.64 -14.04
C ARG A 131 -11.12 -11.13 -13.76
N GLN A 132 -10.23 -11.90 -14.38
CA GLN A 132 -9.99 -13.30 -14.13
C GLN A 132 -8.48 -13.51 -14.12
N VAL A 133 -8.03 -14.51 -13.38
CA VAL A 133 -6.63 -14.94 -13.31
C VAL A 133 -6.56 -16.43 -13.65
N PRO A 134 -5.44 -16.92 -14.21
CA PRO A 134 -5.25 -18.34 -14.40
C PRO A 134 -5.36 -19.13 -13.07
N PRO A 135 -5.78 -20.40 -13.09
CA PRO A 135 -5.79 -21.25 -11.90
C PRO A 135 -4.44 -21.25 -11.19
N TYR A 136 -4.44 -21.28 -9.86
CA TYR A 136 -3.23 -21.30 -9.01
C TYR A 136 -2.36 -20.04 -9.06
N SER A 137 -2.79 -18.98 -9.76
CA SER A 137 -2.15 -17.67 -9.70
C SER A 137 -2.12 -17.12 -8.26
N SER A 138 -1.00 -16.53 -7.85
CA SER A 138 -0.95 -15.75 -6.62
C SER A 138 -1.60 -14.38 -6.77
N LEU A 139 -1.81 -13.86 -7.99
CA LEU A 139 -2.56 -12.63 -8.24
C LEU A 139 -4.05 -12.88 -8.00
N LEU A 140 -4.70 -12.00 -7.23
CA LEU A 140 -6.13 -12.01 -6.96
C LEU A 140 -6.87 -11.17 -8.03
N PRO A 141 -7.97 -11.65 -8.62
CA PRO A 141 -8.70 -10.91 -9.64
C PRO A 141 -9.38 -9.66 -9.04
N LEU A 142 -9.54 -8.62 -9.86
CA LEU A 142 -10.24 -7.38 -9.52
C LEU A 142 -11.25 -7.01 -10.61
N PRO A 143 -12.47 -6.52 -10.26
CA PRO A 143 -13.53 -6.28 -11.23
C PRO A 143 -13.25 -5.13 -12.21
N GLN A 144 -12.44 -4.14 -11.82
CA GLN A 144 -12.09 -2.99 -12.64
C GLN A 144 -10.59 -2.90 -12.92
N PRO A 145 -10.17 -2.17 -13.98
CA PRO A 145 -8.79 -1.74 -14.17
C PRO A 145 -8.20 -1.05 -12.93
N TYR A 146 -6.89 -1.18 -12.74
CA TYR A 146 -6.15 -0.55 -11.65
C TYR A 146 -4.74 -0.15 -12.07
N VAL A 147 -4.17 0.85 -11.41
CA VAL A 147 -2.76 1.25 -11.60
C VAL A 147 -1.89 0.51 -10.58
N VAL A 148 -0.72 0.04 -11.02
CA VAL A 148 0.31 -0.56 -10.14
C VAL A 148 1.46 0.43 -9.90
N PRO A 149 2.26 0.30 -8.82
CA PRO A 149 3.32 1.26 -8.54
C PRO A 149 4.41 1.33 -9.62
N GLY A 150 4.96 0.18 -10.05
CA GLY A 150 6.04 0.10 -11.04
C GLY A 150 7.04 -1.04 -10.76
N GLY A 151 7.86 -1.38 -11.76
CA GLY A 151 8.91 -2.40 -11.62
C GLY A 151 8.43 -3.78 -11.12
N ARG A 152 8.98 -4.24 -9.99
CA ARG A 152 8.62 -5.51 -9.31
C ARG A 152 7.21 -5.51 -8.72
N PHE A 153 6.62 -4.33 -8.53
CA PHE A 153 5.27 -4.16 -7.99
C PHE A 153 4.24 -4.25 -9.11
N ARG A 154 3.72 -5.47 -9.31
CA ARG A 154 2.89 -5.88 -10.46
C ARG A 154 1.42 -6.09 -10.07
N GLU A 155 1.11 -5.76 -8.84
CA GLU A 155 -0.18 -5.84 -8.17
C GLU A 155 -0.57 -4.44 -7.66
N MET A 156 -1.86 -4.23 -7.44
CA MET A 156 -2.39 -3.03 -6.80
C MET A 156 -1.97 -3.05 -5.33
N TYR A 157 -1.32 -1.99 -4.85
CA TYR A 157 -1.02 -1.78 -3.43
C TYR A 157 -2.00 -0.78 -2.82
N TYR A 158 -2.31 -0.95 -1.54
CA TYR A 158 -3.38 -0.20 -0.89
C TYR A 158 -3.07 1.30 -0.75
N TRP A 159 -2.11 1.68 0.11
CA TRP A 159 -1.90 3.10 0.39
C TRP A 159 -1.28 3.86 -0.79
N ASP A 160 -0.39 3.23 -1.56
CA ASP A 160 0.18 3.73 -2.83
C ASP A 160 -0.90 4.22 -3.80
N SER A 161 -2.02 3.49 -3.86
CA SER A 161 -3.12 3.81 -4.76
C SER A 161 -3.77 5.14 -4.42
N TYR A 162 -3.83 5.57 -3.15
CA TYR A 162 -4.40 6.88 -2.82
C TYR A 162 -3.55 8.00 -3.42
N PHE A 163 -2.23 7.96 -3.22
CA PHE A 163 -1.31 8.95 -3.77
C PHE A 163 -1.24 8.92 -5.29
N THR A 164 -1.45 7.74 -5.90
CA THR A 164 -1.59 7.56 -7.35
C THR A 164 -2.91 8.15 -7.86
N MET A 165 -4.02 7.93 -7.15
CA MET A 165 -5.35 8.45 -7.48
C MET A 165 -5.44 9.97 -7.40
N LEU A 166 -4.67 10.62 -6.52
CA LEU A 166 -4.46 12.07 -6.57
C LEU A 166 -3.89 12.52 -7.92
N GLY A 167 -2.92 11.78 -8.46
CA GLY A 167 -2.39 12.01 -9.81
C GLY A 167 -3.44 11.85 -10.89
N LEU A 168 -4.18 10.75 -10.86
CA LEU A 168 -5.24 10.45 -11.83
C LEU A 168 -6.34 11.52 -11.81
N GLU A 169 -6.77 11.98 -10.62
CA GLU A 169 -7.70 13.12 -10.48
C GLU A 169 -7.12 14.38 -11.16
N GLN A 170 -5.85 14.68 -10.91
CA GLN A 170 -5.16 15.86 -11.47
C GLN A 170 -5.00 15.80 -12.99
N SER A 171 -4.76 14.60 -13.56
CA SER A 171 -4.76 14.34 -15.01
C SER A 171 -6.17 14.28 -15.62
N GLY A 172 -7.23 14.37 -14.80
CA GLY A 172 -8.63 14.34 -15.24
C GLY A 172 -9.24 12.93 -15.42
N ASP A 173 -8.51 11.85 -15.09
CA ASP A 173 -9.01 10.47 -15.17
C ASP A 173 -9.84 10.07 -13.94
N GLN A 174 -10.95 10.79 -13.77
CA GLN A 174 -11.95 10.57 -12.74
C GLN A 174 -12.58 9.16 -12.84
N ALA A 175 -12.59 8.56 -14.04
CA ALA A 175 -13.10 7.22 -14.25
C ALA A 175 -12.19 6.15 -13.63
N GLN A 176 -10.87 6.28 -13.79
CA GLN A 176 -9.89 5.38 -13.19
C GLN A 176 -9.84 5.54 -11.66
N VAL A 177 -9.97 6.76 -11.13
CA VAL A 177 -10.13 7.00 -9.67
C VAL A 177 -11.35 6.24 -9.12
N ARG A 178 -12.49 6.32 -9.80
CA ARG A 178 -13.70 5.62 -9.40
C ARG A 178 -13.52 4.09 -9.45
N GLN A 179 -12.95 3.59 -10.54
CA GLN A 179 -12.67 2.16 -10.74
C GLN A 179 -11.76 1.57 -9.66
N MET A 180 -10.71 2.29 -9.27
CA MET A 180 -9.82 1.89 -8.18
C MET A 180 -10.53 1.90 -6.82
N THR A 181 -11.41 2.89 -6.57
CA THR A 181 -12.24 2.92 -5.35
C THR A 181 -13.22 1.74 -5.29
N ASP A 182 -13.86 1.40 -6.41
CA ASP A 182 -14.75 0.23 -6.51
C ASP A 182 -13.97 -1.10 -6.32
N ASN A 183 -12.70 -1.19 -6.77
CA ASN A 183 -11.83 -2.34 -6.49
C ASN A 183 -11.50 -2.50 -5.01
N PHE A 184 -11.25 -1.41 -4.28
CA PHE A 184 -11.03 -1.46 -2.83
C PHE A 184 -12.29 -1.88 -2.06
N ALA A 185 -13.45 -1.35 -2.45
CA ALA A 185 -14.73 -1.79 -1.92
C ALA A 185 -14.96 -3.30 -2.16
N TYR A 186 -14.64 -3.80 -3.36
CA TYR A 186 -14.69 -5.22 -3.69
C TYR A 186 -13.75 -6.08 -2.82
N MET A 187 -12.53 -5.62 -2.53
CA MET A 187 -11.59 -6.35 -1.67
C MET A 187 -12.09 -6.42 -0.23
N ILE A 188 -12.60 -5.32 0.33
CA ILE A 188 -13.28 -5.29 1.64
C ILE A 188 -14.44 -6.29 1.66
N ASP A 189 -15.22 -6.35 0.58
CA ASP A 189 -16.36 -7.26 0.52
C ASP A 189 -15.98 -8.73 0.39
N THR A 190 -14.93 -9.03 -0.37
CA THR A 190 -14.49 -10.40 -0.70
C THR A 190 -13.59 -11.01 0.38
N TYR A 191 -12.64 -10.24 0.92
CA TYR A 191 -11.59 -10.72 1.83
C TYR A 191 -11.79 -10.28 3.28
N GLY A 192 -12.69 -9.33 3.54
CA GLY A 192 -12.98 -8.78 4.87
C GLY A 192 -12.21 -7.50 5.18
N HIS A 193 -11.09 -7.27 4.49
CA HIS A 193 -10.24 -6.09 4.56
C HIS A 193 -9.57 -5.84 3.20
N ILE A 194 -8.87 -4.72 3.07
CA ILE A 194 -8.00 -4.48 1.91
C ILE A 194 -6.63 -5.13 2.22
N PRO A 195 -6.18 -6.15 1.47
CA PRO A 195 -4.86 -6.72 1.65
C PRO A 195 -3.76 -5.72 1.24
N ASN A 196 -2.53 -5.89 1.76
CA ASN A 196 -1.36 -5.06 1.42
C ASN A 196 -1.26 -4.76 -0.09
N GLY A 197 -1.44 -5.81 -0.90
CA GLY A 197 -1.83 -5.69 -2.30
C GLY A 197 -2.63 -6.92 -2.76
N ASN A 198 -3.10 -6.95 -4.01
CA ASN A 198 -3.98 -8.03 -4.51
C ASN A 198 -3.23 -9.36 -4.82
N ARG A 199 -2.52 -9.91 -3.84
CA ARG A 199 -1.82 -11.22 -3.90
C ARG A 199 -2.25 -12.15 -2.75
N THR A 200 -2.23 -13.46 -2.99
CA THR A 200 -2.60 -14.48 -1.97
C THR A 200 -1.71 -14.43 -0.72
N TYR A 201 -0.42 -14.16 -0.88
CA TYR A 201 0.54 -14.03 0.22
C TYR A 201 0.37 -12.73 1.03
N TYR A 202 -0.41 -11.76 0.53
CA TYR A 202 -0.77 -10.53 1.24
C TYR A 202 -2.12 -10.59 1.97
N LEU A 203 -2.93 -11.64 1.78
CA LEU A 203 -4.21 -11.79 2.48
C LEU A 203 -4.11 -11.83 4.00
N SER A 204 -2.93 -12.01 4.58
CA SER A 204 -2.73 -12.04 6.03
C SER A 204 -2.60 -10.67 6.70
N ARG A 205 -2.48 -9.57 5.95
CA ARG A 205 -2.30 -8.21 6.47
C ARG A 205 -2.91 -7.16 5.55
N SER A 206 -3.09 -5.94 6.07
CA SER A 206 -3.51 -4.78 5.30
C SER A 206 -2.32 -3.87 4.91
N GLN A 207 -2.56 -2.57 4.85
CA GLN A 207 -1.59 -1.48 4.73
C GLN A 207 -2.19 -0.24 5.46
N PRO A 208 -1.52 0.93 5.53
CA PRO A 208 -2.11 2.12 6.16
C PRO A 208 -3.51 2.47 5.59
N PRO A 209 -4.54 2.68 6.44
CA PRO A 209 -5.93 2.71 5.96
C PRO A 209 -6.33 4.03 5.29
N PHE A 210 -6.12 4.11 3.97
CA PHE A 210 -6.42 5.27 3.14
C PHE A 210 -7.75 5.20 2.37
N PHE A 211 -8.56 4.14 2.50
CA PHE A 211 -9.84 4.01 1.79
C PHE A 211 -10.84 5.13 2.15
N ALA A 212 -10.84 5.61 3.40
CA ALA A 212 -11.59 6.81 3.78
C ALA A 212 -11.19 8.06 2.97
N TYR A 213 -9.89 8.26 2.73
CA TYR A 213 -9.36 9.33 1.89
C TYR A 213 -9.65 9.13 0.40
N MET A 214 -9.69 7.88 -0.09
CA MET A 214 -10.13 7.54 -1.44
C MET A 214 -11.62 7.85 -1.65
N VAL A 215 -12.46 7.55 -0.66
CA VAL A 215 -13.88 7.91 -0.67
C VAL A 215 -14.07 9.44 -0.61
N GLN A 216 -13.25 10.15 0.17
CA GLN A 216 -13.24 11.62 0.16
C GLN A 216 -12.83 12.19 -1.22
N LEU A 217 -11.78 11.65 -1.84
CA LEU A 217 -11.36 12.03 -3.20
C LEU A 217 -12.49 11.80 -4.21
N GLN A 218 -13.17 10.65 -4.12
CA GLN A 218 -14.35 10.37 -4.94
C GLN A 218 -15.50 11.35 -4.65
N ALA A 219 -15.68 11.80 -3.41
CA ALA A 219 -16.66 12.83 -3.06
C ALA A 219 -16.33 14.21 -3.63
N HIS A 220 -15.05 14.56 -3.86
CA HIS A 220 -14.69 15.78 -4.59
C HIS A 220 -15.11 15.71 -6.08
N ILE A 221 -15.09 14.51 -6.67
CA ILE A 221 -15.42 14.27 -8.08
C ILE A 221 -16.94 14.32 -8.33
N GLU A 222 -17.72 13.61 -7.51
CA GLU A 222 -19.16 13.46 -7.78
C GLU A 222 -20.09 14.08 -6.72
N GLY A 223 -19.59 14.44 -5.54
CA GLY A 223 -20.36 14.96 -4.41
C GLY A 223 -20.59 13.96 -3.27
N ASP A 224 -21.24 14.45 -2.22
CA ASP A 224 -21.41 13.76 -0.92
C ASP A 224 -22.05 12.36 -1.02
N GLN A 225 -22.77 12.01 -2.09
CA GLN A 225 -23.32 10.65 -2.25
C GLN A 225 -22.23 9.56 -2.32
N ALA A 226 -20.98 9.91 -2.63
CA ALA A 226 -19.86 8.97 -2.57
C ALA A 226 -19.69 8.40 -1.15
N PHE A 227 -19.79 9.23 -0.11
CA PHE A 227 -19.71 8.78 1.29
C PHE A 227 -20.83 7.77 1.61
N GLY A 228 -22.07 8.09 1.24
CA GLY A 228 -23.22 7.21 1.45
C GLY A 228 -23.10 5.87 0.69
N ARG A 229 -22.51 5.88 -0.51
CA ARG A 229 -22.32 4.66 -1.33
C ARG A 229 -21.36 3.66 -0.68
N TYR A 230 -20.24 4.13 -0.15
CA TYR A 230 -19.20 3.27 0.42
C TYR A 230 -19.31 3.09 1.94
N LEU A 231 -20.37 3.62 2.57
CA LEU A 231 -20.64 3.47 4.00
C LEU A 231 -20.52 2.00 4.49
N PRO A 232 -21.07 0.98 3.80
CA PRO A 232 -20.94 -0.40 4.25
C PRO A 232 -19.49 -0.87 4.33
N GLN A 233 -18.68 -0.53 3.32
CA GLN A 233 -17.29 -0.95 3.24
C GLN A 233 -16.39 -0.17 4.22
N LEU A 234 -16.63 1.14 4.41
CA LEU A 234 -15.97 1.93 5.45
C LEU A 234 -16.24 1.34 6.86
N GLN A 235 -17.48 0.95 7.15
CA GLN A 235 -17.84 0.30 8.41
C GLN A 235 -17.20 -1.09 8.57
N LYS A 236 -17.08 -1.85 7.48
CA LYS A 236 -16.48 -3.20 7.48
C LYS A 236 -14.96 -3.15 7.65
N GLU A 237 -14.28 -2.21 7.00
CA GLU A 237 -12.85 -1.96 7.23
C GLU A 237 -12.60 -1.52 8.67
N TYR A 238 -13.42 -0.61 9.22
CA TYR A 238 -13.35 -0.24 10.63
C TYR A 238 -13.52 -1.46 11.56
N ALA A 239 -14.42 -2.38 11.23
CA ALA A 239 -14.62 -3.61 12.00
C ALA A 239 -13.41 -4.55 11.95
N TYR A 240 -12.65 -4.60 10.83
CA TYR A 240 -11.37 -5.31 10.75
C TYR A 240 -10.34 -4.70 11.71
N TRP A 241 -10.09 -3.39 11.64
CA TRP A 241 -9.12 -2.73 12.52
C TRP A 241 -9.49 -2.82 14.00
N MET A 242 -10.79 -2.89 14.33
CA MET A 242 -11.28 -3.01 15.71
C MET A 242 -11.54 -4.47 16.15
N GLN A 243 -11.15 -5.46 15.36
CA GLN A 243 -11.38 -6.87 15.67
C GLN A 243 -10.62 -7.25 16.96
N GLY A 244 -11.35 -7.84 17.92
CA GLY A 244 -10.82 -8.18 19.25
C GLY A 244 -10.85 -7.05 20.30
N ALA A 245 -11.40 -5.88 20.00
CA ALA A 245 -11.55 -4.80 20.98
C ALA A 245 -12.57 -5.12 22.10
N GLU A 246 -13.63 -5.87 21.79
CA GLU A 246 -14.65 -6.27 22.75
C GLU A 246 -14.09 -7.29 23.76
N GLY A 247 -14.36 -7.07 25.05
CA GLY A 247 -13.81 -7.91 26.14
C GLY A 247 -12.31 -7.73 26.42
N LEU A 248 -11.57 -6.95 25.62
CA LEU A 248 -10.15 -6.70 25.84
C LEU A 248 -9.91 -5.99 27.18
N LYS A 249 -8.96 -6.53 27.95
CA LYS A 249 -8.56 -6.01 29.26
C LYS A 249 -7.57 -4.84 29.11
N PRO A 250 -7.55 -3.85 30.02
CA PRO A 250 -6.50 -2.84 30.07
C PRO A 250 -5.11 -3.48 30.18
N GLY A 251 -4.11 -2.92 29.51
CA GLY A 251 -2.74 -3.45 29.45
C GLY A 251 -2.56 -4.65 28.51
N ALA A 252 -3.52 -4.91 27.62
CA ALA A 252 -3.48 -6.06 26.69
C ALA A 252 -3.73 -5.64 25.23
N ALA A 253 -3.32 -6.50 24.32
CA ALA A 253 -3.53 -6.34 22.88
C ALA A 253 -4.15 -7.60 22.26
N ALA A 254 -5.02 -7.42 21.28
CA ALA A 254 -5.62 -8.48 20.47
C ALA A 254 -5.60 -8.03 19.01
N GLN A 255 -4.91 -8.80 18.14
CA GLN A 255 -4.72 -8.45 16.73
C GLN A 255 -4.19 -7.01 16.59
N HIS A 256 -4.83 -6.16 15.79
CA HIS A 256 -4.54 -4.74 15.61
C HIS A 256 -4.91 -3.84 16.79
N VAL A 257 -5.66 -4.32 17.79
CA VAL A 257 -6.16 -3.49 18.89
C VAL A 257 -5.22 -3.56 20.09
N VAL A 258 -4.89 -2.40 20.67
CA VAL A 258 -4.20 -2.25 21.95
C VAL A 258 -5.10 -1.48 22.90
N LYS A 259 -5.33 -2.02 24.10
CA LYS A 259 -6.00 -1.31 25.18
C LYS A 259 -4.99 -0.97 26.25
N LEU A 260 -4.68 0.31 26.39
CA LEU A 260 -3.72 0.82 27.36
C LEU A 260 -4.21 0.65 28.80
N ALA A 261 -3.32 0.87 29.76
CA ALA A 261 -3.60 0.61 31.19
C ALA A 261 -4.73 1.50 31.76
N ASP A 262 -4.92 2.70 31.21
CA ASP A 262 -6.02 3.63 31.53
C ASP A 262 -7.36 3.25 30.86
N GLY A 263 -7.37 2.22 30.02
CA GLY A 263 -8.53 1.79 29.25
C GLY A 263 -8.67 2.46 27.87
N SER A 264 -7.77 3.38 27.50
CA SER A 264 -7.71 3.97 26.15
C SER A 264 -7.52 2.88 25.10
N VAL A 265 -8.29 2.94 24.02
CA VAL A 265 -8.22 1.98 22.91
C VAL A 265 -7.57 2.66 21.72
N LEU A 266 -6.43 2.12 21.30
CA LEU A 266 -5.67 2.52 20.12
C LEU A 266 -5.34 1.28 19.29
N ASN A 267 -4.68 1.48 18.15
CA ASN A 267 -4.35 0.42 17.22
C ASN A 267 -2.85 0.33 16.95
N ARG A 268 -2.42 -0.86 16.51
CA ARG A 268 -1.09 -1.21 16.03
C ARG A 268 -1.18 -1.96 14.70
N TYR A 269 -0.08 -1.98 13.95
CA TYR A 269 0.06 -2.90 12.83
C TYR A 269 0.29 -4.34 13.32
N TRP A 270 -0.30 -5.32 12.63
CA TRP A 270 -0.30 -6.74 12.97
C TRP A 270 -0.69 -7.62 11.76
N ASP A 271 0.24 -8.43 11.23
CA ASP A 271 -0.11 -9.48 10.25
C ASP A 271 -0.68 -10.71 11.00
N ALA A 272 -1.64 -11.43 10.41
CA ALA A 272 -2.26 -12.62 10.98
C ALA A 272 -1.35 -13.87 11.04
N ARG A 273 -0.26 -13.90 10.27
CA ARG A 273 0.76 -14.96 10.22
C ARG A 273 2.01 -14.61 11.03
N SER A 274 2.68 -15.65 11.54
CA SER A 274 4.01 -15.58 12.20
C SER A 274 4.93 -16.62 11.59
N THR A 275 5.12 -16.52 10.28
CA THR A 275 6.04 -17.28 9.44
C THR A 275 6.82 -16.27 8.59
N PRO A 276 7.95 -16.62 7.95
CA PRO A 276 8.62 -15.72 7.01
C PRO A 276 7.64 -15.17 5.94
N ARG A 277 7.80 -13.92 5.51
CA ARG A 277 7.19 -13.35 4.30
C ARG A 277 7.50 -14.24 3.10
N GLN A 278 6.52 -14.51 2.24
CA GLN A 278 6.73 -15.41 1.10
C GLN A 278 7.64 -14.74 0.06
N GLU A 279 7.41 -13.46 -0.17
CA GLU A 279 8.10 -12.54 -1.07
C GLU A 279 9.53 -12.16 -0.64
N SER A 280 9.89 -12.41 0.63
CA SER A 280 11.20 -12.08 1.23
C SER A 280 11.66 -13.18 2.20
N TRP A 281 11.42 -14.44 1.83
CA TRP A 281 11.49 -15.59 2.74
C TRP A 281 12.88 -15.77 3.34
N LEU A 282 13.93 -15.75 2.52
CA LEU A 282 15.30 -15.97 2.98
C LEU A 282 15.82 -14.83 3.86
N GLN A 283 15.38 -13.58 3.61
CA GLN A 283 15.69 -12.41 4.42
C GLN A 283 15.07 -12.53 5.81
N ASP A 284 13.79 -12.90 5.89
CA ASP A 284 13.06 -13.09 7.14
C ASP A 284 13.62 -14.26 7.98
N VAL A 285 14.05 -15.35 7.34
CA VAL A 285 14.74 -16.47 8.01
C VAL A 285 16.07 -15.99 8.60
N LYS A 286 16.95 -15.38 7.79
CA LYS A 286 18.26 -14.87 8.23
C LYS A 286 18.14 -13.83 9.35
N THR A 287 17.14 -12.96 9.28
CA THR A 287 16.87 -11.95 10.32
C THR A 287 16.46 -12.60 11.66
N ALA A 288 15.60 -13.62 11.62
CA ALA A 288 15.19 -14.35 12.83
C ALA A 288 16.32 -15.23 13.42
N GLU A 289 17.31 -15.63 12.61
CA GLU A 289 18.51 -16.32 13.09
C GLU A 289 19.47 -15.40 13.85
N GLN A 290 19.57 -14.13 13.44
CA GLN A 290 20.34 -13.10 14.16
C GLN A 290 19.69 -12.72 15.50
N ALA A 291 18.37 -12.84 15.62
CA ALA A 291 17.58 -12.50 16.80
C ALA A 291 17.59 -13.60 17.90
N SER A 292 18.78 -14.10 18.26
CA SER A 292 18.99 -15.27 19.13
C SER A 292 18.27 -15.25 20.49
N ASN A 293 17.96 -14.07 21.02
CA ASN A 293 17.26 -13.89 22.30
C ASN A 293 15.72 -13.80 22.17
N ARG A 294 15.13 -14.12 21.01
CA ARG A 294 13.69 -14.02 20.75
C ARG A 294 13.12 -15.25 20.05
N PRO A 295 11.85 -15.63 20.29
CA PRO A 295 11.16 -16.62 19.47
C PRO A 295 11.08 -16.15 18.01
N ARG A 296 11.50 -16.99 17.06
CA ARG A 296 11.52 -16.66 15.61
C ARG A 296 10.15 -16.19 15.11
N GLN A 297 9.07 -16.77 15.64
CA GLN A 297 7.69 -16.43 15.32
C GLN A 297 7.31 -14.99 15.69
N GLU A 298 7.89 -14.42 16.76
CA GLU A 298 7.67 -13.00 17.10
C GLU A 298 8.39 -12.10 16.10
N VAL A 299 9.65 -12.41 15.79
CA VAL A 299 10.45 -11.65 14.80
C VAL A 299 9.75 -11.63 13.45
N TRP A 300 9.26 -12.78 12.97
CA TRP A 300 8.47 -12.88 11.73
C TRP A 300 7.15 -12.12 11.80
N ARG A 301 6.47 -12.10 12.97
CA ARG A 301 5.24 -11.29 13.16
C ARG A 301 5.55 -9.79 13.06
N ASP A 302 6.65 -9.34 13.66
CA ASP A 302 7.06 -7.93 13.65
C ASP A 302 7.56 -7.47 12.28
N LEU A 303 8.29 -8.32 11.54
CA LEU A 303 8.66 -8.09 10.14
C LEU A 303 7.43 -7.92 9.25
N ARG A 304 6.48 -8.85 9.33
CA ARG A 304 5.22 -8.77 8.59
C ARG A 304 4.35 -7.56 9.00
N ALA A 305 4.33 -7.19 10.28
CA ALA A 305 3.67 -5.98 10.76
C ALA A 305 4.37 -4.71 10.27
N GLY A 306 5.69 -4.72 10.07
CA GLY A 306 6.43 -3.62 9.41
C GLY A 306 6.04 -3.46 7.94
N ALA A 307 5.79 -4.57 7.24
CA ALA A 307 5.22 -4.53 5.89
C ALA A 307 3.75 -4.07 5.89
N GLU A 308 2.96 -4.38 6.93
CA GLU A 308 1.61 -3.81 7.09
C GLU A 308 1.65 -2.30 7.40
N SER A 309 2.69 -1.79 8.06
CA SER A 309 2.83 -0.35 8.27
C SER A 309 3.18 0.41 6.99
N GLY A 310 3.54 -0.30 5.90
CA GLY A 310 4.13 0.28 4.70
C GLY A 310 5.50 0.93 4.96
N TRP A 311 6.15 0.65 6.11
CA TRP A 311 7.47 1.20 6.46
C TRP A 311 8.44 0.03 6.74
N ASP A 312 8.53 -0.91 5.80
CA ASP A 312 9.43 -2.06 5.80
C ASP A 312 10.77 -1.72 5.12
N PHE A 313 11.85 -1.40 5.85
CA PHE A 313 11.96 -1.26 7.30
C PHE A 313 12.48 0.13 7.70
N SER A 314 12.33 0.44 8.99
CA SER A 314 12.68 1.72 9.61
C SER A 314 13.16 1.51 11.04
N SER A 315 14.15 2.30 11.47
CA SER A 315 14.58 2.53 12.86
C SER A 315 13.43 2.78 13.81
N ARG A 316 12.34 3.38 13.30
CA ARG A 316 11.06 3.60 13.99
C ARG A 316 10.53 2.34 14.67
N TRP A 317 10.67 1.18 14.04
CA TRP A 317 10.23 -0.12 14.56
C TRP A 317 11.32 -0.89 15.29
N LEU A 318 12.58 -0.49 15.13
CA LEU A 318 13.72 -1.20 15.69
C LEU A 318 13.84 -0.96 17.19
N GLY A 319 14.31 -2.00 17.87
CA GLY A 319 14.42 -2.02 19.31
C GLY A 319 15.58 -1.20 19.87
N ASP A 320 16.61 -1.02 19.04
CA ASP A 320 17.81 -0.20 19.25
C ASP A 320 17.97 0.95 18.22
N GLY A 321 17.03 1.08 17.29
CA GLY A 321 17.08 2.05 16.19
C GLY A 321 17.99 1.66 15.01
N GLN A 322 18.71 0.55 15.08
CA GLN A 322 19.83 0.22 14.16
C GLN A 322 19.70 -1.16 13.50
N ASN A 323 19.47 -2.21 14.30
CA ASN A 323 19.57 -3.59 13.82
C ASN A 323 18.18 -4.20 13.57
N LEU A 324 17.93 -4.68 12.34
CA LEU A 324 16.63 -5.24 11.93
C LEU A 324 16.19 -6.42 12.81
N ALA A 325 17.12 -7.24 13.30
CA ALA A 325 16.84 -8.34 14.24
C ALA A 325 16.17 -7.89 15.56
N THR A 326 16.20 -6.59 15.89
CA THR A 326 15.55 -6.02 17.08
C THR A 326 14.14 -5.47 16.82
N ILE A 327 13.63 -5.58 15.58
CA ILE A 327 12.31 -5.08 15.17
C ILE A 327 11.19 -5.57 16.09
N ARG A 328 10.37 -4.65 16.58
CA ARG A 328 9.30 -4.93 17.55
C ARG A 328 7.99 -4.23 17.22
N THR A 329 7.65 -4.14 15.93
CA THR A 329 6.50 -3.38 15.41
C THR A 329 5.20 -3.59 16.19
N THR A 330 4.89 -4.83 16.60
CA THR A 330 3.66 -5.14 17.33
C THR A 330 3.68 -4.71 18.82
N SER A 331 4.83 -4.29 19.38
CA SER A 331 4.91 -3.63 20.69
C SER A 331 4.64 -2.12 20.63
N ILE A 332 4.45 -1.57 19.43
CA ILE A 332 4.37 -0.13 19.18
C ILE A 332 2.95 0.25 18.73
N VAL A 333 2.41 1.31 19.31
CA VAL A 333 1.16 1.99 18.93
C VAL A 333 1.52 3.18 18.03
N PRO A 334 1.27 3.11 16.71
CA PRO A 334 1.75 4.11 15.77
C PRO A 334 0.89 5.37 15.71
N VAL A 335 1.51 6.54 15.63
CA VAL A 335 0.79 7.83 15.51
C VAL A 335 0.03 7.96 14.19
N ASP A 336 0.63 7.52 13.09
CA ASP A 336 0.04 7.54 11.75
C ASP A 336 -1.20 6.66 11.64
N LEU A 337 -1.13 5.38 12.03
CA LEU A 337 -2.27 4.47 12.03
C LEU A 337 -3.45 5.04 12.84
N ASN A 338 -3.18 5.56 14.04
CA ASN A 338 -4.26 6.06 14.89
C ASN A 338 -4.85 7.38 14.37
N SER A 339 -4.04 8.20 13.69
CA SER A 339 -4.54 9.39 12.99
C SER A 339 -5.42 9.00 11.79
N LEU A 340 -5.01 8.02 10.99
CA LEU A 340 -5.80 7.51 9.85
C LEU A 340 -7.12 6.88 10.32
N LEU A 341 -7.12 6.15 11.44
CA LEU A 341 -8.35 5.61 12.04
C LEU A 341 -9.26 6.68 12.65
N TYR A 342 -8.71 7.79 13.15
CA TYR A 342 -9.52 8.97 13.52
C TYR A 342 -10.21 9.56 12.27
N HIS A 343 -9.48 9.68 11.16
CA HIS A 343 -10.07 10.13 9.90
C HIS A 343 -11.14 9.15 9.40
N LEU A 344 -10.92 7.84 9.44
CA LEU A 344 -11.93 6.81 9.11
C LEU A 344 -13.18 6.94 10.00
N GLU A 345 -13.04 7.13 11.32
CA GLU A 345 -14.16 7.34 12.24
C GLU A 345 -14.95 8.62 11.90
N ARG A 346 -14.29 9.72 11.56
CA ARG A 346 -14.95 10.96 11.09
C ARG A 346 -15.63 10.78 9.73
N THR A 347 -14.99 10.08 8.80
CA THR A 347 -15.54 9.82 7.46
C THR A 347 -16.75 8.88 7.50
N ILE A 348 -16.78 7.89 8.41
CA ILE A 348 -18.00 7.09 8.65
C ILE A 348 -19.11 7.94 9.27
N ALA A 349 -18.79 8.85 10.20
CA ALA A 349 -19.80 9.76 10.74
C ALA A 349 -20.40 10.65 9.63
N LYS A 350 -19.57 11.19 8.72
CA LYS A 350 -20.03 11.93 7.53
C LYS A 350 -20.88 11.07 6.58
N ALA A 351 -20.45 9.85 6.30
CA ALA A 351 -21.22 8.91 5.48
C ALA A 351 -22.58 8.55 6.09
N CYS A 352 -22.66 8.44 7.41
CA CYS A 352 -23.91 8.25 8.15
C CYS A 352 -24.81 9.50 8.16
N GLU A 353 -24.25 10.71 8.07
CA GLU A 353 -25.02 11.94 7.86
C GLU A 353 -25.67 11.95 6.47
N THR A 354 -24.92 11.60 5.42
CA THR A 354 -25.43 11.52 4.03
C THR A 354 -26.64 10.58 3.91
N VAL A 355 -26.69 9.49 4.67
CA VAL A 355 -27.83 8.55 4.71
C VAL A 355 -28.81 8.80 5.87
N GLN A 356 -28.74 9.96 6.52
CA GLN A 356 -29.64 10.43 7.58
C GLN A 356 -29.72 9.51 8.83
N ASN A 357 -28.66 8.75 9.12
CA ASN A 357 -28.57 7.82 10.25
C ASN A 357 -27.96 8.50 11.48
N THR A 358 -28.74 9.36 12.16
CA THR A 358 -28.29 10.13 13.34
C THR A 358 -27.66 9.28 14.46
N PRO A 359 -28.19 8.10 14.84
CA PRO A 359 -27.52 7.24 15.83
C PRO A 359 -26.11 6.81 15.42
N CYS A 360 -25.90 6.49 14.13
CA CYS A 360 -24.58 6.17 13.61
C CYS A 360 -23.63 7.38 13.65
N VAL A 361 -24.10 8.57 13.23
CA VAL A 361 -23.31 9.83 13.30
C VAL A 361 -22.79 10.05 14.72
N GLN A 362 -23.66 9.94 15.73
CA GLN A 362 -23.29 10.11 17.13
C GLN A 362 -22.31 9.01 17.60
N ALA A 363 -22.56 7.74 17.25
CA ALA A 363 -21.71 6.63 17.66
C ALA A 363 -20.27 6.74 17.11
N TYR A 364 -20.10 7.13 15.85
CA TYR A 364 -18.78 7.32 15.23
C TYR A 364 -18.12 8.64 15.60
N GLY A 365 -18.88 9.73 15.76
CA GLY A 365 -18.36 10.98 16.33
C GLY A 365 -17.73 10.77 17.70
N GLN A 366 -18.41 10.06 18.61
CA GLN A 366 -17.87 9.71 19.93
C GLN A 366 -16.65 8.77 19.87
N ARG A 367 -16.52 7.93 18.85
CA ARG A 367 -15.32 7.09 18.64
C ARG A 367 -14.13 7.96 18.27
N ALA A 368 -14.28 8.82 17.27
CA ALA A 368 -13.28 9.81 16.88
C ALA A 368 -12.85 10.70 18.05
N ASP A 369 -13.79 11.23 18.84
CA ASP A 369 -13.48 12.07 20.00
C ASP A 369 -12.69 11.30 21.09
N ARG A 370 -12.98 10.01 21.30
CA ARG A 370 -12.22 9.16 22.22
C ARG A 370 -10.81 8.88 21.69
N ARG A 371 -10.67 8.60 20.40
CA ARG A 371 -9.37 8.35 19.77
C ARG A 371 -8.49 9.59 19.77
N GLN A 372 -9.05 10.77 19.43
CA GLN A 372 -8.34 12.04 19.50
C GLN A 372 -7.78 12.30 20.90
N ARG A 373 -8.59 12.12 21.96
CA ARG A 373 -8.10 12.21 23.35
C ARG A 373 -6.99 11.22 23.67
N ALA A 374 -7.10 9.97 23.21
CA ALA A 374 -6.06 8.97 23.45
C ALA A 374 -4.74 9.27 22.69
N ILE A 375 -4.81 9.84 21.48
CA ILE A 375 -3.65 10.33 20.72
C ILE A 375 -3.01 11.52 21.46
N GLU A 376 -3.79 12.53 21.84
CA GLU A 376 -3.30 13.71 22.56
C GLU A 376 -2.75 13.39 23.97
N GLN A 377 -3.18 12.29 24.59
CA GLN A 377 -2.69 11.85 25.90
C GLN A 377 -1.43 10.97 25.81
N HIS A 378 -1.36 10.05 24.85
CA HIS A 378 -0.32 9.00 24.82
C HIS A 378 0.71 9.18 23.70
N LEU A 379 0.34 9.84 22.60
CA LEU A 379 1.16 10.00 21.40
C LEU A 379 1.67 11.43 21.21
N TRP A 380 1.28 12.39 22.06
CA TRP A 380 1.88 13.73 22.10
C TRP A 380 3.03 13.79 23.11
N ASN A 381 4.24 14.12 22.68
CA ASN A 381 5.37 14.34 23.59
C ASN A 381 5.47 15.84 23.93
N ALA A 382 5.00 16.21 25.11
CA ALA A 382 4.92 17.61 25.54
C ALA A 382 6.28 18.28 25.74
N ASP A 383 7.32 17.52 26.10
CA ASP A 383 8.69 18.04 26.27
C ASP A 383 9.38 18.24 24.91
N ALA A 384 9.26 17.25 24.02
CA ALA A 384 9.87 17.27 22.70
C ALA A 384 9.13 18.18 21.69
N GLY A 385 7.83 18.40 21.88
CA GLY A 385 7.01 19.31 21.06
C GLY A 385 6.50 18.72 19.75
N PHE A 386 6.42 17.40 19.64
CA PHE A 386 5.91 16.71 18.46
C PHE A 386 5.20 15.40 18.83
N TYR A 387 4.49 14.80 17.88
CA TYR A 387 3.83 13.52 18.08
C TYR A 387 4.76 12.35 17.80
N VAL A 388 4.59 11.28 18.58
CA VAL A 388 5.46 10.11 18.64
C VAL A 388 4.65 8.82 18.77
N ASP A 389 5.26 7.70 18.44
CA ASP A 389 4.70 6.39 18.72
C ASP A 389 4.85 6.03 20.21
N TYR A 390 3.99 5.13 20.72
CA TYR A 390 4.04 4.65 22.10
C TYR A 390 4.36 3.16 22.17
N ASP A 391 5.40 2.77 22.92
CA ASP A 391 5.70 1.37 23.20
C ASP A 391 4.81 0.89 24.36
N TRP A 392 3.78 0.11 24.04
CA TRP A 392 2.76 -0.29 25.02
C TRP A 392 3.22 -1.41 25.96
N GLN A 393 4.28 -2.12 25.60
CA GLN A 393 4.89 -3.16 26.45
C GLN A 393 5.91 -2.56 27.42
N GLN A 394 6.60 -1.49 27.01
CA GLN A 394 7.57 -0.75 27.83
C GLN A 394 6.95 0.46 28.54
N HIS A 395 5.64 0.69 28.35
CA HIS A 395 4.84 1.77 28.92
C HIS A 395 5.44 3.18 28.73
N ARG A 396 6.05 3.44 27.57
CA ARG A 396 6.76 4.70 27.30
C ARG A 396 6.57 5.20 25.87
N GLN A 397 6.55 6.51 25.72
CA GLN A 397 6.70 7.17 24.42
C GLN A 397 8.07 6.84 23.81
N ARG A 398 8.11 6.63 22.50
CA ARG A 398 9.37 6.53 21.74
C ARG A 398 9.88 7.96 21.48
N PRO A 399 11.18 8.26 21.71
CA PRO A 399 11.68 9.64 21.64
C PRO A 399 11.97 10.13 20.22
N GLN A 400 11.77 9.30 19.20
CA GLN A 400 12.26 9.55 17.85
C GLN A 400 11.32 10.43 17.05
N LEU A 401 11.86 11.53 16.50
CA LEU A 401 11.19 12.31 15.46
C LEU A 401 11.22 11.54 14.13
N THR A 402 10.03 11.32 13.56
CA THR A 402 9.85 10.72 12.24
C THR A 402 8.76 11.49 11.50
N ALA A 403 8.71 11.39 10.17
CA ALA A 403 7.69 12.05 9.36
C ALA A 403 6.25 11.64 9.72
N ALA A 404 6.06 10.54 10.46
CA ALA A 404 4.76 10.13 10.99
C ALA A 404 4.11 11.18 11.93
N THR A 405 4.91 12.07 12.55
CA THR A 405 4.40 13.18 13.39
C THR A 405 3.46 14.14 12.64
N LEU A 406 3.46 14.11 11.31
CA LEU A 406 2.63 14.99 10.47
C LEU A 406 1.23 14.42 10.21
N PHE A 407 0.98 13.14 10.49
CA PHE A 407 -0.35 12.53 10.31
C PHE A 407 -1.46 13.15 11.18
N PRO A 408 -1.22 13.53 12.46
CA PRO A 408 -2.16 14.31 13.26
C PRO A 408 -2.56 15.65 12.64
N LEU A 409 -1.62 16.31 11.93
CA LEU A 409 -1.90 17.56 11.21
C LEU A 409 -2.65 17.27 9.91
N TYR A 410 -2.20 16.29 9.11
CA TYR A 410 -2.83 15.88 7.85
C TYR A 410 -4.31 15.49 8.01
N THR A 411 -4.62 14.78 9.09
CA THR A 411 -5.98 14.34 9.46
C THR A 411 -6.81 15.40 10.18
N GLY A 412 -6.19 16.52 10.58
CA GLY A 412 -6.86 17.64 11.25
C GLY A 412 -7.31 17.34 12.68
N LEU A 413 -6.63 16.44 13.39
CA LEU A 413 -6.94 16.10 14.78
C LEU A 413 -6.14 16.91 15.79
N ALA A 414 -4.97 17.42 15.40
CA ALA A 414 -4.07 18.17 16.28
C ALA A 414 -4.68 19.50 16.75
N SER A 415 -4.31 19.95 17.96
CA SER A 415 -4.50 21.35 18.35
C SER A 415 -3.61 22.30 17.52
N ALA A 416 -3.99 23.58 17.42
CA ALA A 416 -3.17 24.58 16.71
C ALA A 416 -1.79 24.80 17.39
N ASP A 417 -1.72 24.70 18.71
CA ASP A 417 -0.45 24.77 19.45
C ASP A 417 0.46 23.56 19.13
N HIS A 418 -0.11 22.36 19.16
CA HIS A 418 0.64 21.14 18.85
C HIS A 418 1.07 21.11 17.38
N ALA A 419 0.27 21.68 16.47
CA ALA A 419 0.65 21.87 15.07
C ALA A 419 1.82 22.85 14.91
N ASN A 420 1.79 24.01 15.60
CA ASN A 420 2.89 24.99 15.61
C ASN A 420 4.21 24.33 16.04
N ARG A 421 4.20 23.64 17.19
CA ARG A 421 5.38 22.99 17.76
C ARG A 421 5.88 21.82 16.89
N THR A 422 4.96 21.05 16.30
CA THR A 422 5.30 20.00 15.33
C THR A 422 5.95 20.59 14.08
N ALA A 423 5.46 21.72 13.57
CA ALA A 423 6.05 22.39 12.41
C ALA A 423 7.46 22.91 12.68
N GLU A 424 7.74 23.39 13.90
CA GLU A 424 9.10 23.74 14.35
C GLU A 424 10.00 22.51 14.41
N ALA A 425 9.57 21.43 15.08
CA ALA A 425 10.33 20.18 15.16
C ALA A 425 10.64 19.58 13.77
N VAL A 426 9.69 19.61 12.84
CA VAL A 426 9.89 19.13 11.46
C VAL A 426 10.86 20.02 10.68
N ARG A 427 10.77 21.35 10.83
CA ARG A 427 11.70 22.31 10.20
C ARG A 427 13.14 22.09 10.66
N ASP A 428 13.34 21.87 11.95
CA ASP A 428 14.68 21.79 12.54
C ASP A 428 15.25 20.38 12.45
N GLY A 429 14.39 19.35 12.51
CA GLY A 429 14.81 17.95 12.60
C GLY A 429 14.77 17.15 11.31
N LEU A 430 13.75 17.33 10.45
CA LEU A 430 13.49 16.48 9.27
C LEU A 430 13.68 17.19 7.93
N LEU A 431 13.55 18.51 7.87
CA LEU A 431 13.76 19.26 6.64
C LEU A 431 15.22 19.13 6.16
N ARG A 432 15.38 18.85 4.87
CA ARG A 432 16.66 18.72 4.15
C ARG A 432 16.58 19.52 2.84
N PRO A 433 17.68 19.69 2.08
CA PRO A 433 17.64 20.44 0.82
C PRO A 433 16.70 19.86 -0.24
N GLY A 434 16.40 18.55 -0.18
CA GLY A 434 15.55 17.84 -1.14
C GLY A 434 14.12 17.51 -0.68
N GLY A 435 13.66 18.03 0.47
CA GLY A 435 12.32 17.70 1.03
C GLY A 435 12.41 17.44 2.53
N ILE A 436 11.55 16.58 3.08
CA ILE A 436 11.74 16.00 4.42
C ILE A 436 12.32 14.58 4.35
N ALA A 437 13.28 14.31 5.23
CA ALA A 437 13.75 12.96 5.51
C ALA A 437 12.69 12.16 6.29
N THR A 438 12.72 10.84 6.13
CA THR A 438 11.76 9.92 6.79
C THR A 438 11.94 9.90 8.32
N THR A 439 13.19 9.92 8.76
CA THR A 439 13.62 9.94 10.16
C THR A 439 14.88 10.80 10.29
N GLN A 440 15.48 10.83 11.49
CA GLN A 440 16.81 11.41 11.76
C GLN A 440 17.92 10.34 11.89
N VAL A 441 17.68 9.12 11.44
CA VAL A 441 18.56 7.96 11.64
C VAL A 441 18.98 7.41 10.30
N SER A 442 20.28 7.18 10.11
CA SER A 442 20.81 6.48 8.93
C SER A 442 21.45 5.16 9.34
N ASN A 443 20.84 4.06 8.90
CA ASN A 443 21.17 2.67 9.28
C ASN A 443 21.12 1.70 8.09
N GLY A 444 20.93 2.21 6.85
CA GLY A 444 20.78 1.41 5.63
C GLY A 444 19.39 0.81 5.39
N GLN A 445 18.41 1.03 6.27
CA GLN A 445 17.01 0.71 6.01
C GLN A 445 16.38 1.77 5.10
N GLN A 446 15.35 1.40 4.34
CA GLN A 446 14.82 2.30 3.30
C GLN A 446 13.86 3.38 3.85
N TRP A 447 13.15 3.14 4.96
CA TRP A 447 12.29 4.14 5.60
C TRP A 447 13.05 4.89 6.70
N ASP A 448 14.22 5.41 6.34
CA ASP A 448 15.18 6.10 7.20
C ASP A 448 15.98 7.16 6.40
N GLU A 449 16.79 7.98 7.07
CA GLU A 449 17.66 8.97 6.43
C GLU A 449 18.77 8.26 5.61
N PRO A 450 19.08 8.66 4.36
CA PRO A 450 18.76 9.92 3.68
C PRO A 450 17.46 9.94 2.86
N ASN A 451 16.62 8.89 2.91
CA ASN A 451 15.48 8.78 2.01
C ASN A 451 14.32 9.70 2.42
N GLY A 452 13.70 10.31 1.41
CA GLY A 452 12.37 10.91 1.46
C GLY A 452 11.43 10.24 0.46
N TRP A 453 10.20 10.01 0.88
CA TRP A 453 9.18 9.29 0.12
C TRP A 453 8.01 10.21 -0.21
N ALA A 454 7.53 10.17 -1.46
CA ALA A 454 6.49 11.07 -1.96
C ALA A 454 5.21 11.14 -1.08
N PRO A 455 4.67 10.02 -0.55
CA PRO A 455 3.56 10.06 0.41
C PRO A 455 3.80 10.98 1.61
N LEU A 456 4.99 10.91 2.19
CA LEU A 456 5.35 11.66 3.40
C LEU A 456 5.50 13.15 3.10
N GLN A 457 5.98 13.51 1.91
CA GLN A 457 6.03 14.91 1.46
C GLN A 457 4.62 15.48 1.30
N TRP A 458 3.68 14.70 0.72
CA TRP A 458 2.29 15.13 0.56
C TRP A 458 1.56 15.27 1.89
N VAL A 459 1.71 14.30 2.79
CA VAL A 459 1.20 14.36 4.17
C VAL A 459 1.76 15.57 4.92
N ALA A 460 3.05 15.88 4.74
CA ALA A 460 3.67 17.07 5.31
C ALA A 460 3.04 18.36 4.77
N VAL A 461 2.97 18.51 3.45
CA VAL A 461 2.45 19.71 2.77
C VAL A 461 1.01 19.99 3.19
N GLU A 462 0.10 19.03 2.99
CA GLU A 462 -1.31 19.22 3.30
C GLU A 462 -1.58 19.35 4.81
N GLY A 463 -0.81 18.65 5.65
CA GLY A 463 -0.90 18.77 7.10
C GLY A 463 -0.46 20.15 7.59
N LEU A 464 0.66 20.67 7.10
CA LEU A 464 1.16 21.99 7.48
C LEU A 464 0.26 23.12 6.95
N ASP A 465 -0.22 23.01 5.71
CA ASP A 465 -1.15 23.99 5.11
C ASP A 465 -2.47 24.06 5.87
N ARG A 466 -3.03 22.92 6.32
CA ARG A 466 -4.27 22.89 7.12
C ARG A 466 -4.19 23.76 8.38
N TYR A 467 -3.00 23.92 8.95
CA TYR A 467 -2.74 24.73 10.15
C TYR A 467 -2.07 26.08 9.86
N GLY A 468 -1.97 26.49 8.58
CA GLY A 468 -1.46 27.79 8.18
C GLY A 468 0.07 27.90 8.11
N HIS A 469 0.81 26.78 8.20
CA HIS A 469 2.28 26.75 8.03
C HIS A 469 2.70 26.74 6.55
N THR A 470 2.04 27.56 5.74
CA THR A 470 2.12 27.55 4.26
C THR A 470 3.53 27.75 3.74
N ALA A 471 4.34 28.59 4.39
CA ALA A 471 5.74 28.80 4.02
C ALA A 471 6.61 27.53 4.16
N LEU A 472 6.38 26.73 5.21
CA LEU A 472 7.10 25.47 5.41
C LEU A 472 6.56 24.38 4.48
N ALA A 473 5.24 24.31 4.29
CA ALA A 473 4.62 23.42 3.31
C ALA A 473 5.16 23.68 1.88
N GLN A 474 5.19 24.94 1.45
CA GLN A 474 5.77 25.35 0.17
C GLN A 474 7.24 24.98 0.08
N GLN A 475 8.04 25.23 1.12
CA GLN A 475 9.46 24.88 1.14
C GLN A 475 9.71 23.37 1.02
N ILE A 476 8.89 22.53 1.65
CA ILE A 476 8.98 21.06 1.52
C ILE A 476 8.59 20.63 0.10
N GLY A 477 7.45 21.11 -0.39
CA GLY A 477 6.91 20.74 -1.71
C GLY A 477 7.82 21.15 -2.87
N THR A 478 8.35 22.38 -2.87
CA THR A 478 9.24 22.86 -3.94
C THR A 478 10.61 22.17 -3.91
N ARG A 479 11.16 21.89 -2.73
CA ARG A 479 12.42 21.13 -2.61
C ARG A 479 12.29 19.71 -3.12
N PHE A 480 11.20 19.01 -2.79
CA PHE A 480 10.96 17.67 -3.31
C PHE A 480 10.71 17.65 -4.82
N LEU A 481 9.89 18.58 -5.34
CA LEU A 481 9.75 18.77 -6.79
C LEU A 481 11.09 18.98 -7.48
N GLN A 482 12.00 19.75 -6.88
CA GLN A 482 13.32 19.99 -7.46
C GLN A 482 14.17 18.70 -7.52
N GLN A 483 14.08 17.81 -6.52
CA GLN A 483 14.74 16.49 -6.60
C GLN A 483 14.17 15.64 -7.73
N VAL A 484 12.83 15.54 -7.80
CA VAL A 484 12.13 14.78 -8.84
C VAL A 484 12.49 15.31 -10.23
N HIS A 485 12.51 16.63 -10.42
CA HIS A 485 12.94 17.26 -11.66
C HIS A 485 14.42 17.04 -12.00
N ASN A 486 15.32 17.08 -11.01
CA ASN A 486 16.76 16.89 -11.25
C ASN A 486 17.04 15.45 -11.70
N LEU A 487 16.47 14.45 -11.02
CA LEU A 487 16.59 13.05 -11.42
C LEU A 487 15.99 12.82 -12.81
N TYR A 488 14.79 13.34 -13.04
CA TYR A 488 14.11 13.19 -14.33
C TYR A 488 14.90 13.80 -15.50
N ARG A 489 15.58 14.93 -15.31
CA ARG A 489 16.46 15.52 -16.36
C ARG A 489 17.70 14.68 -16.68
N ASN A 490 18.15 13.85 -15.73
CA ASN A 490 19.38 13.06 -15.85
C ASN A 490 19.12 11.62 -16.32
N GLU A 491 17.98 11.05 -15.92
CA GLU A 491 17.65 9.62 -16.13
C GLU A 491 16.34 9.41 -16.91
N ASP A 492 15.61 10.49 -17.26
CA ASP A 492 14.31 10.49 -17.96
C ASP A 492 13.23 9.59 -17.29
N LYS A 493 13.31 9.40 -15.97
CA LYS A 493 12.37 8.57 -15.19
C LYS A 493 12.02 9.15 -13.82
N LEU A 494 10.98 8.60 -13.19
CA LEU A 494 10.63 8.82 -11.79
C LEU A 494 10.78 7.51 -11.01
N VAL A 495 11.15 7.63 -9.73
CA VAL A 495 11.53 6.49 -8.88
C VAL A 495 10.72 6.43 -7.59
N GLU A 496 10.77 5.28 -6.93
CA GLU A 496 10.07 4.96 -5.67
C GLU A 496 10.40 5.92 -4.51
N LYS A 497 11.69 6.21 -4.28
CA LYS A 497 12.20 7.09 -3.20
C LYS A 497 13.39 7.93 -3.66
N TYR A 498 13.66 9.03 -2.97
CA TYR A 498 14.72 10.00 -3.31
C TYR A 498 15.67 10.23 -2.13
N ASP A 499 16.95 10.44 -2.40
CA ASP A 499 17.90 10.96 -1.40
C ASP A 499 17.62 12.47 -1.21
N VAL A 500 17.15 12.87 -0.02
CA VAL A 500 16.78 14.27 0.24
C VAL A 500 17.96 15.17 0.63
N SER A 501 19.21 14.72 0.52
CA SER A 501 20.40 15.56 0.70
C SER A 501 20.49 16.72 -0.31
N GLY A 502 19.78 16.63 -1.43
CA GLY A 502 19.61 17.71 -2.41
C GLY A 502 20.21 17.45 -3.80
N ARG A 503 20.89 16.32 -3.98
CA ARG A 503 21.70 16.02 -5.18
C ARG A 503 20.89 15.71 -6.44
N GLY A 504 19.61 15.34 -6.30
CA GLY A 504 18.79 14.81 -7.39
C GLY A 504 18.99 13.31 -7.63
N ASP A 505 19.50 12.59 -6.62
CA ASP A 505 19.78 11.15 -6.69
C ASP A 505 18.58 10.32 -6.21
N GLY A 506 18.44 9.10 -6.75
CA GLY A 506 17.49 8.12 -6.27
C GLY A 506 17.87 7.59 -4.88
N GLY A 507 16.86 7.31 -4.04
CA GLY A 507 17.06 6.73 -2.71
C GLY A 507 17.48 5.26 -2.75
N GLY A 508 17.95 4.72 -1.63
CA GLY A 508 18.50 3.35 -1.55
C GLY A 508 18.14 2.61 -0.26
N GLY A 509 18.89 1.56 0.05
CA GLY A 509 18.71 0.76 1.27
C GLY A 509 17.51 -0.20 1.21
N GLY A 510 17.29 -0.94 2.30
CA GLY A 510 16.27 -1.99 2.39
C GLY A 510 16.71 -3.31 1.75
N GLU A 511 15.74 -4.12 1.31
CA GLU A 511 15.96 -5.52 0.88
C GLU A 511 15.85 -5.75 -0.64
N TYR A 512 15.58 -4.72 -1.43
CA TYR A 512 15.46 -4.77 -2.90
C TYR A 512 15.97 -3.46 -3.54
N GLU A 513 16.33 -3.52 -4.83
CA GLU A 513 16.84 -2.36 -5.58
C GLU A 513 15.78 -1.27 -5.80
N LEU A 514 16.20 -0.03 -6.06
CA LEU A 514 15.29 1.08 -6.34
C LEU A 514 14.37 0.76 -7.53
N GLN A 515 13.07 1.06 -7.39
CA GLN A 515 12.08 0.75 -8.43
C GLN A 515 11.69 1.97 -9.28
N ASP A 516 11.55 1.74 -10.58
CA ASP A 516 11.18 2.73 -11.59
C ASP A 516 9.67 2.75 -11.82
N GLY A 517 9.11 3.95 -11.98
CA GLY A 517 7.70 4.18 -12.28
C GLY A 517 7.30 5.63 -12.01
N PHE A 518 6.93 6.02 -10.78
CA PHE A 518 6.42 5.19 -9.68
C PHE A 518 5.10 5.82 -9.21
N GLY A 519 4.03 5.02 -9.09
CA GLY A 519 2.64 5.51 -8.95
C GLY A 519 2.44 6.69 -7.99
N TRP A 520 2.91 6.58 -6.74
CA TRP A 520 2.79 7.68 -5.77
C TRP A 520 3.64 8.91 -6.11
N THR A 521 4.78 8.75 -6.78
CA THR A 521 5.75 9.82 -7.06
C THR A 521 5.17 10.64 -8.18
N ASN A 522 4.68 9.95 -9.20
CA ASN A 522 3.96 10.50 -10.33
C ASN A 522 2.75 11.32 -9.83
N GLY A 523 1.90 10.73 -8.97
CA GLY A 523 0.71 11.40 -8.49
C GLY A 523 0.96 12.59 -7.56
N VAL A 524 1.87 12.46 -6.60
CA VAL A 524 2.27 13.57 -5.72
C VAL A 524 2.98 14.68 -6.51
N THR A 525 3.82 14.33 -7.50
CA THR A 525 4.48 15.31 -8.36
C THR A 525 3.45 16.14 -9.12
N LEU A 526 2.39 15.54 -9.69
CA LEU A 526 1.32 16.30 -10.34
C LEU A 526 0.58 17.24 -9.38
N LYS A 527 0.25 16.79 -8.15
CA LYS A 527 -0.39 17.69 -7.16
C LYS A 527 0.53 18.84 -6.74
N LEU A 528 1.81 18.57 -6.50
CA LEU A 528 2.79 19.61 -6.15
C LEU A 528 3.04 20.57 -7.31
N LEU A 529 3.11 20.09 -8.56
CA LEU A 529 3.19 20.93 -9.76
C LEU A 529 1.97 21.85 -9.88
N SER A 530 0.75 21.31 -9.69
CA SER A 530 -0.47 22.12 -9.67
C SER A 530 -0.51 23.15 -8.55
N LYS A 531 0.25 22.94 -7.47
CA LYS A 531 0.27 23.81 -6.28
C LYS A 531 1.37 24.86 -6.32
N TYR A 532 2.52 24.55 -6.95
CA TYR A 532 3.74 25.37 -6.87
C TYR A 532 4.48 25.59 -8.21
N GLY A 533 4.04 24.98 -9.32
CA GLY A 533 4.79 24.92 -10.59
C GLY A 533 5.17 26.28 -11.20
N GLU A 534 4.35 27.32 -11.00
CA GLU A 534 4.65 28.68 -11.46
C GLU A 534 5.76 29.38 -10.64
N HIS A 535 6.04 28.91 -9.41
CA HIS A 535 7.05 29.49 -8.53
C HIS A 535 8.43 28.84 -8.70
N SER A 536 8.49 27.58 -9.16
CA SER A 536 9.74 26.84 -9.38
C SER A 536 10.56 27.32 -10.58
N SER A 537 9.97 28.06 -11.52
CA SER A 537 10.70 28.64 -12.67
C SER A 537 11.44 29.93 -12.32
N ALA A 538 11.00 30.65 -11.28
CA ALA A 538 11.49 31.98 -10.93
C ALA A 538 12.84 32.00 -10.20
N THR A 539 13.30 30.88 -9.63
CA THR A 539 14.53 30.82 -8.81
C THR A 539 15.79 30.41 -9.59
N THR A 540 15.71 30.27 -10.91
CA THR A 540 16.83 29.83 -11.78
C THR A 540 17.38 30.91 -12.71
N VAL A 541 17.08 32.18 -12.45
CA VAL A 541 17.64 33.33 -13.19
C VAL A 541 18.21 34.34 -12.20
N GLY A 542 19.38 34.02 -11.62
CA GLY A 542 19.96 34.87 -10.59
C GLY A 542 21.16 34.33 -9.81
N GLU A 543 22.12 33.67 -10.45
CA GLU A 543 23.55 33.67 -10.07
C GLU A 543 24.42 33.22 -11.26
#